data_AF-A0A959BG05-F1
#
_entry.id   AF-A0A959BG05-F1
#
_cell.length_a   1.000
_cell.length_b   1.000
_cell.length_c   1.000
_cell.angle_alpha   90.00
_cell.angle_beta   90.00
_cell.angle_gamma   90.00
#
_symmetry.space_group_name_H-M   'P 1'
#
loop_
_entity.id
_entity.type
_entity.pdbx_description
1 polymer ?
#
loop_
_entity_poly.entity_id
_entity_poly.type
_entity_poly.pdbx_seq_one_letter_code
_entity_poly.pdbx_strand_id
1 'polypeptide(L)'
;MKISDQTKNLAELLWKRSGKEARFYPVDRPFLEPYLDQIEAVDPAGFIRHNLATYPSLYATQLFVCLPELWEEISVDDIIKIIESFNSEQPFYSFILFTYKYLQLDMLHLILESARVSDLKRQKIKAFLKTQYPNLILQEEELEDFEPDGLGVQLGDWVYARQKLLTDERVKPAKQALVDLKAEMEGL
;
A
#
# COMPACT_ATOMS: atom_id res chain seq x y z
N MET A 1 -1.15 -12.22 13.71
CA MET A 1 -2.00 -12.66 12.57
C MET A 1 -1.39 -13.89 11.91
N LYS A 2 -2.14 -15.00 11.81
CA LYS A 2 -1.69 -16.22 11.12
C LYS A 2 -2.12 -16.13 9.64
N ILE A 3 -1.19 -16.33 8.71
CA ILE A 3 -1.47 -16.30 7.27
C ILE A 3 -1.82 -17.71 6.81
N SER A 4 -2.99 -17.86 6.16
CA SER A 4 -3.44 -19.14 5.63
C SER A 4 -2.54 -19.60 4.47
N ASP A 5 -2.48 -20.90 4.23
CA ASP A 5 -1.71 -21.40 3.07
C ASP A 5 -2.38 -21.03 1.74
N GLN A 6 -3.71 -20.84 1.74
CA GLN A 6 -4.44 -20.30 0.58
C GLN A 6 -3.93 -18.91 0.20
N THR A 7 -3.79 -17.99 1.17
CA THR A 7 -3.25 -16.64 0.94
C THR A 7 -1.82 -16.69 0.37
N LYS A 8 -0.97 -17.57 0.92
CA LYS A 8 0.43 -17.70 0.45
C LYS A 8 0.49 -18.24 -0.98
N ASN A 9 -0.26 -19.32 -1.25
CA ASN A 9 -0.28 -19.96 -2.55
C ASN A 9 -0.83 -19.02 -3.63
N LEU A 10 -1.88 -18.26 -3.31
CA LEU A 10 -2.43 -17.26 -4.22
C LEU A 10 -1.41 -16.14 -4.49
N ALA A 11 -0.81 -15.56 -3.45
CA ALA A 11 0.16 -14.49 -3.62
C ALA A 11 1.40 -14.95 -4.43
N GLU A 12 1.87 -16.18 -4.21
CA GLU A 12 2.97 -16.77 -4.96
C GLU A 12 2.59 -17.03 -6.42
N LEU A 13 1.37 -17.51 -6.67
CA LEU A 13 0.84 -17.70 -8.02
C LEU A 13 0.82 -16.38 -8.79
N LEU A 14 0.23 -15.33 -8.19
CA LEU A 14 0.13 -14.01 -8.80
C LEU A 14 1.52 -13.45 -9.11
N TRP A 15 2.45 -13.49 -8.15
CA TRP A 15 3.82 -13.00 -8.34
C TRP A 15 4.56 -13.72 -9.49
N LYS A 16 4.45 -15.06 -9.56
CA LYS A 16 5.14 -15.84 -10.59
C LYS A 16 4.59 -15.63 -11.99
N ARG A 17 3.29 -15.35 -12.11
CA ARG A 17 2.60 -15.23 -13.40
C ARG A 17 2.56 -13.79 -13.91
N SER A 18 2.42 -12.81 -13.03
CA SER A 18 2.24 -11.41 -13.42
C SER A 18 3.40 -10.89 -14.27
N GLY A 19 4.65 -11.25 -13.94
CA GLY A 19 5.83 -10.84 -14.71
C GLY A 19 5.90 -11.36 -16.15
N LYS A 20 5.03 -12.30 -16.54
CA LYS A 20 4.93 -12.84 -17.92
C LYS A 20 3.60 -12.52 -18.59
N GLU A 21 2.54 -12.34 -17.80
CA GLU A 21 1.17 -12.28 -18.28
C GLU A 21 0.56 -10.88 -18.18
N ALA A 22 1.08 -10.01 -17.29
CA ALA A 22 0.65 -8.62 -17.24
C ALA A 22 1.12 -7.86 -18.49
N ARG A 23 0.24 -7.02 -19.02
CA ARG A 23 0.55 -6.10 -20.12
C ARG A 23 1.45 -4.97 -19.60
N PHE A 24 1.17 -4.46 -18.40
CA PHE A 24 1.98 -3.48 -17.69
C PHE A 24 2.71 -4.13 -16.51
N TYR A 25 4.03 -4.20 -16.63
CA TYR A 25 4.88 -4.80 -15.61
C TYR A 25 4.88 -3.96 -14.31
N PRO A 26 4.97 -4.59 -13.11
CA PRO A 26 4.95 -6.02 -12.88
C PRO A 26 3.57 -6.66 -12.75
N VAL A 27 2.50 -5.86 -12.70
CA VAL A 27 1.11 -6.35 -12.53
C VAL A 27 0.11 -5.27 -12.97
N ASP A 28 -0.99 -5.65 -13.60
CA ASP A 28 -2.07 -4.74 -13.99
C ASP A 28 -3.44 -5.33 -13.66
N ARG A 29 -4.49 -4.51 -13.74
CA ARG A 29 -5.87 -4.95 -13.48
C ARG A 29 -6.32 -6.06 -14.44
N PRO A 30 -6.10 -5.97 -15.77
CA PRO A 30 -6.52 -7.03 -16.69
C PRO A 30 -5.92 -8.41 -16.34
N PHE A 31 -4.67 -8.46 -15.88
CA PHE A 31 -4.07 -9.70 -15.39
C PHE A 31 -4.77 -10.24 -14.13
N LEU A 32 -5.23 -9.36 -13.23
CA LEU A 32 -5.87 -9.74 -11.97
C LEU A 32 -7.33 -10.15 -12.12
N GLU A 33 -8.03 -9.70 -13.17
CA GLU A 33 -9.45 -10.00 -13.43
C GLU A 33 -9.83 -11.48 -13.22
N PRO A 34 -9.09 -12.48 -13.74
CA PRO A 34 -9.42 -13.89 -13.56
C PRO A 34 -9.20 -14.42 -12.13
N TYR A 35 -8.58 -13.63 -11.25
CA TYR A 35 -8.23 -14.01 -9.89
C TYR A 35 -9.01 -13.24 -8.81
N LEU A 36 -9.84 -12.27 -9.17
CA LEU A 36 -10.54 -11.40 -8.21
C LEU A 36 -11.35 -12.20 -7.18
N ASP A 37 -12.17 -13.16 -7.61
CA ASP A 37 -12.93 -14.04 -6.71
C ASP A 37 -12.04 -14.78 -5.69
N GLN A 38 -10.82 -15.16 -6.10
CA GLN A 38 -9.88 -15.85 -5.21
C GLN A 38 -9.22 -14.88 -4.22
N ILE A 39 -9.00 -13.63 -4.65
CA ILE A 39 -8.47 -12.55 -3.80
C ILE A 39 -9.51 -12.14 -2.76
N GLU A 40 -10.78 -12.01 -3.16
CA GLU A 40 -11.90 -11.71 -2.25
C GLU A 40 -12.16 -12.85 -1.24
N ALA A 41 -11.88 -14.10 -1.63
CA ALA A 41 -12.07 -15.25 -0.77
C ALA A 41 -10.99 -15.43 0.33
N VAL A 42 -9.90 -14.65 0.31
CA VAL A 42 -8.86 -14.71 1.35
C VAL A 42 -9.01 -13.57 2.35
N ASP A 43 -8.45 -13.75 3.55
CA ASP A 43 -8.38 -12.68 4.55
C ASP A 43 -7.61 -11.47 3.99
N PRO A 44 -8.25 -10.29 3.82
CA PRO A 44 -7.66 -9.17 3.11
C PRO A 44 -6.45 -8.60 3.87
N ALA A 45 -6.52 -8.54 5.21
CA ALA A 45 -5.42 -8.06 6.03
C ALA A 45 -4.20 -8.99 5.94
N GLY A 46 -4.46 -10.30 5.95
CA GLY A 46 -3.45 -11.33 5.73
C GLY A 46 -2.81 -11.24 4.34
N PHE A 47 -3.60 -11.01 3.31
CA PHE A 47 -3.12 -10.88 1.93
C PHE A 47 -2.24 -9.63 1.74
N ILE A 48 -2.67 -8.47 2.25
CA ILE A 48 -1.89 -7.23 2.23
C ILE A 48 -0.55 -7.43 2.96
N ARG A 49 -0.61 -7.90 4.21
CA ARG A 49 0.59 -8.12 5.02
C ARG A 49 1.57 -9.07 4.32
N HIS A 50 1.06 -10.19 3.81
CA HIS A 50 1.93 -11.20 3.20
C HIS A 50 2.65 -10.65 1.98
N ASN A 51 1.93 -9.94 1.10
CA ASN A 51 2.54 -9.36 -0.10
C ASN A 51 3.58 -8.27 0.24
N LEU A 52 3.26 -7.36 1.17
CA LEU A 52 4.20 -6.32 1.64
C LEU A 52 5.48 -6.89 2.25
N ALA A 53 5.37 -8.03 2.94
CA ALA A 53 6.49 -8.65 3.65
C ALA A 53 7.35 -9.57 2.78
N THR A 54 6.82 -10.07 1.66
CA THR A 54 7.42 -11.18 0.91
C THR A 54 7.96 -10.75 -0.45
N TYR A 55 7.28 -9.82 -1.12
CA TYR A 55 7.61 -9.46 -2.50
C TYR A 55 8.22 -8.05 -2.61
N PRO A 56 8.92 -7.75 -3.73
CA PRO A 56 9.51 -6.44 -3.94
C PRO A 56 8.50 -5.30 -3.87
N SER A 57 8.94 -4.15 -3.37
CA SER A 57 8.08 -2.97 -3.14
C SER A 57 7.34 -2.50 -4.38
N LEU A 58 8.00 -2.52 -5.56
CA LEU A 58 7.37 -2.13 -6.82
C LEU A 58 6.15 -3.02 -7.14
N TYR A 59 6.32 -4.34 -7.02
CA TYR A 59 5.24 -5.29 -7.25
C TYR A 59 4.12 -5.16 -6.22
N ALA A 60 4.46 -5.14 -4.93
CA ALA A 60 3.45 -5.06 -3.89
C ALA A 60 2.63 -3.76 -4.01
N THR A 61 3.29 -2.63 -4.28
CA THR A 61 2.62 -1.33 -4.44
C THR A 61 1.69 -1.35 -5.65
N GLN A 62 2.17 -1.78 -6.82
CA GLN A 62 1.35 -1.81 -8.03
C GLN A 62 0.23 -2.85 -7.97
N LEU A 63 0.46 -4.00 -7.31
CA LEU A 63 -0.57 -4.99 -7.02
C LEU A 63 -1.73 -4.34 -6.25
N PHE A 64 -1.40 -3.57 -5.21
CA PHE A 64 -2.43 -2.89 -4.44
C PHE A 64 -3.09 -1.78 -5.24
N VAL A 65 -2.38 -1.02 -6.08
CA VAL A 65 -2.99 -0.03 -7.00
C VAL A 65 -4.00 -0.68 -7.94
N CYS A 66 -3.83 -1.96 -8.26
CA CYS A 66 -4.76 -2.71 -9.12
C CYS A 66 -5.91 -3.39 -8.35
N LEU A 67 -6.01 -3.23 -7.02
CA LEU A 67 -6.98 -3.92 -6.15
C LEU A 67 -7.71 -2.94 -5.21
N PRO A 68 -8.50 -1.98 -5.72
CA PRO A 68 -9.29 -1.07 -4.89
C PRO A 68 -10.22 -1.78 -3.92
N GLU A 69 -10.92 -2.83 -4.38
CA GLU A 69 -11.86 -3.61 -3.57
C GLU A 69 -11.23 -4.21 -2.30
N LEU A 70 -9.95 -4.57 -2.36
CA LEU A 70 -9.23 -5.12 -1.21
C LEU A 70 -9.18 -4.15 -0.04
N TRP A 71 -9.12 -2.84 -0.31
CA TRP A 71 -9.03 -1.80 0.70
C TRP A 71 -10.39 -1.33 1.19
N GLU A 72 -11.44 -1.57 0.41
CA GLU A 72 -12.82 -1.38 0.85
C GLU A 72 -13.20 -2.30 2.01
N GLU A 73 -12.56 -3.46 2.12
CA GLU A 73 -12.79 -4.46 3.17
C GLU A 73 -11.92 -4.27 4.43
N ILE A 74 -10.96 -3.35 4.39
CA ILE A 74 -10.02 -3.13 5.50
C ILE A 74 -10.52 -2.06 6.46
N SER A 75 -10.35 -2.29 7.76
CA SER A 75 -10.54 -1.28 8.81
C SER A 75 -9.21 -0.68 9.29
N VAL A 76 -9.26 0.44 10.00
CA VAL A 76 -8.06 1.04 10.63
C VAL A 76 -7.45 0.12 11.68
N ASP A 77 -8.26 -0.66 12.40
CA ASP A 77 -7.75 -1.66 13.35
C ASP A 77 -6.98 -2.78 12.64
N ASP A 78 -7.41 -3.16 11.44
CA ASP A 78 -6.68 -4.15 10.63
C ASP A 78 -5.37 -3.58 10.09
N ILE A 79 -5.36 -2.30 9.69
CA ILE A 79 -4.13 -1.57 9.35
C ILE A 79 -3.14 -1.59 10.52
N ILE A 80 -3.61 -1.28 11.75
CA ILE A 80 -2.77 -1.32 12.94
C ILE A 80 -2.21 -2.74 13.15
N LYS A 81 -3.03 -3.78 13.04
CA LYS A 81 -2.58 -5.18 13.13
C LYS A 81 -1.53 -5.53 12.05
N ILE A 82 -1.67 -5.00 10.84
CA ILE A 82 -0.69 -5.18 9.75
C ILE A 82 0.64 -4.52 10.13
N ILE A 83 0.61 -3.23 10.51
CA ILE A 83 1.78 -2.44 10.97
C ILE A 83 2.53 -3.18 12.10
N GLU A 84 1.80 -3.63 13.11
CA GLU A 84 2.36 -4.32 14.29
C GLU A 84 3.00 -5.67 13.96
N SER A 85 2.67 -6.26 12.81
CA SER A 85 3.14 -7.57 12.40
C SER A 85 4.42 -7.55 11.54
N PHE A 86 4.94 -6.37 11.22
CA PHE A 86 6.14 -6.20 10.41
C PHE A 86 7.42 -6.40 11.21
N ASN A 87 8.22 -7.38 10.75
CA ASN A 87 9.44 -7.76 11.43
C ASN A 87 10.68 -6.99 10.96
N SER A 88 10.62 -6.34 9.80
CA SER A 88 11.68 -5.53 9.20
C SER A 88 11.14 -4.15 8.75
N GLU A 89 12.03 -3.26 8.32
CA GLU A 89 11.72 -1.91 7.83
C GLU A 89 11.11 -1.90 6.42
N GLN A 90 11.49 -2.84 5.56
CA GLN A 90 11.09 -2.86 4.14
C GLN A 90 9.56 -2.81 3.91
N PRO A 91 8.73 -3.56 4.65
CA PRO A 91 7.28 -3.53 4.45
C PRO A 91 6.66 -2.18 4.79
N PHE A 92 7.24 -1.46 5.76
CA PHE A 92 6.80 -0.10 6.10
C PHE A 92 7.01 0.85 4.92
N TYR A 93 8.10 0.69 4.16
CA TYR A 93 8.39 1.58 3.03
C TYR A 93 7.34 1.44 1.92
N SER A 94 7.05 0.21 1.50
CA SER A 94 6.01 -0.06 0.50
C SER A 94 4.63 0.36 1.01
N PHE A 95 4.34 0.11 2.30
CA PHE A 95 3.07 0.48 2.92
C PHE A 95 2.88 2.00 2.96
N ILE A 96 3.90 2.75 3.40
CA ILE A 96 3.85 4.22 3.44
C ILE A 96 3.73 4.77 2.02
N LEU A 97 4.55 4.30 1.09
CA LEU A 97 4.47 4.75 -0.31
C LEU A 97 3.06 4.54 -0.86
N PHE A 98 2.51 3.33 -0.68
CA PHE A 98 1.17 3.03 -1.17
C PHE A 98 0.08 3.89 -0.52
N THR A 99 0.02 3.88 0.82
CA THR A 99 -1.05 4.54 1.57
C THR A 99 -1.01 6.06 1.41
N TYR A 100 0.18 6.65 1.41
CA TYR A 100 0.34 8.08 1.28
C TYR A 100 0.09 8.56 -0.15
N LYS A 101 0.60 7.84 -1.15
CA LYS A 101 0.55 8.27 -2.56
C LYS A 101 -0.78 7.97 -3.24
N TYR A 102 -1.20 6.70 -3.18
CA TYR A 102 -2.34 6.21 -3.95
C TYR A 102 -3.65 6.27 -3.16
N LEU A 103 -3.65 5.83 -1.90
CA LEU A 103 -4.81 6.02 -1.02
C LEU A 103 -4.95 7.47 -0.51
N GLN A 104 -3.88 8.26 -0.57
CA GLN A 104 -3.85 9.65 -0.09
C GLN A 104 -4.18 9.79 1.40
N LEU A 105 -3.65 8.86 2.21
CA LEU A 105 -3.81 8.81 3.67
C LEU A 105 -2.45 8.93 4.37
N ASP A 106 -2.38 9.80 5.37
CA ASP A 106 -1.25 9.87 6.29
C ASP A 106 -1.45 8.92 7.47
N MET A 107 -0.67 7.83 7.44
CA MET A 107 -0.62 6.79 8.46
C MET A 107 0.70 6.82 9.26
N LEU A 108 1.53 7.86 9.09
CA LEU A 108 2.88 7.90 9.67
C LEU A 108 2.86 7.86 11.19
N HIS A 109 1.94 8.59 11.81
CA HIS A 109 1.81 8.60 13.26
C HIS A 109 1.44 7.21 13.81
N LEU A 110 0.53 6.45 13.17
CA LEU A 110 0.21 5.07 13.57
C LEU A 110 1.44 4.16 13.54
N ILE A 111 2.33 4.36 12.57
CA ILE A 111 3.58 3.60 12.43
C ILE A 111 4.58 4.02 13.51
N LEU A 112 4.81 5.33 13.66
CA LEU A 112 5.86 5.86 14.52
C LEU A 112 5.51 5.76 16.01
N GLU A 113 4.23 5.78 16.37
CA GLU A 113 3.75 5.67 17.75
C GLU A 113 3.51 4.22 18.18
N SER A 114 3.45 3.27 17.24
CA SER A 114 3.25 1.86 17.56
C SER A 114 4.34 1.35 18.52
N ALA A 115 3.91 0.75 19.63
CA ALA A 115 4.80 0.15 20.63
C ALA A 115 5.58 -1.07 20.10
N ARG A 116 5.14 -1.65 18.97
CA ARG A 116 5.82 -2.78 18.30
C ARG A 116 6.97 -2.34 17.39
N VAL A 117 7.06 -1.06 17.07
CA VAL A 117 8.13 -0.49 16.26
C VAL A 117 9.23 0.01 17.19
N SER A 118 10.39 -0.67 17.17
CA SER A 118 11.53 -0.27 17.99
C SER A 118 12.10 1.08 17.57
N ASP A 119 12.78 1.77 18.48
CA ASP A 119 13.37 3.09 18.20
C ASP A 119 14.35 3.07 17.02
N LEU A 120 15.14 2.00 16.88
CA LEU A 120 16.02 1.81 15.72
C LEU A 120 15.22 1.71 14.40
N LYS A 121 14.09 0.98 14.39
CA LYS A 121 13.21 0.91 13.21
C LYS A 121 12.59 2.27 12.91
N ARG A 122 12.12 3.00 13.94
CA ARG A 122 11.59 4.37 13.78
C ARG A 122 12.62 5.30 13.14
N GLN A 123 13.87 5.27 13.61
CA GLN A 123 14.95 6.08 13.04
C GLN A 123 15.22 5.75 11.57
N LYS A 124 15.25 4.45 11.21
CA LYS A 124 15.41 4.01 9.82
C LYS A 124 14.26 4.48 8.93
N ILE A 125 13.02 4.36 9.41
CA ILE A 125 11.83 4.85 8.71
C ILE A 125 11.92 6.35 8.49
N LYS A 126 12.23 7.14 9.53
CA LYS A 126 12.42 8.59 9.41
C LYS A 126 13.53 8.96 8.42
N ALA A 127 14.66 8.27 8.47
CA ALA A 127 15.77 8.50 7.54
C ALA A 127 15.37 8.19 6.09
N PHE A 128 14.65 7.09 5.85
CA PHE A 128 14.09 6.77 4.55
C PHE A 128 13.15 7.88 4.06
N LEU A 129 12.19 8.31 4.87
CA LEU A 129 11.21 9.34 4.50
C LEU A 129 11.88 10.67 4.14
N LYS A 130 12.92 11.09 4.85
CA LYS A 130 13.69 12.31 4.52
C LYS A 130 14.32 12.27 3.13
N THR A 131 14.58 11.08 2.58
CA THR A 131 15.13 10.92 1.23
C THR A 131 14.06 10.65 0.17
N GLN A 132 12.89 10.14 0.57
CA GLN A 132 11.85 9.64 -0.34
C GLN A 132 10.58 10.46 -0.35
N TYR A 133 10.47 11.53 0.46
CA TYR A 133 9.26 12.34 0.53
C TYR A 133 8.76 12.90 -0.82
N PRO A 134 9.60 13.22 -1.82
CA PRO A 134 9.08 13.63 -3.13
C PRO A 134 8.30 12.51 -3.82
N ASN A 135 8.67 11.25 -3.58
CA ASN A 135 8.04 10.08 -4.17
C ASN A 135 6.69 9.73 -3.54
N LEU A 136 6.34 10.36 -2.41
CA LEU A 136 5.05 10.16 -1.72
C LEU A 136 3.91 10.94 -2.38
N ILE A 137 4.22 11.92 -3.23
CA ILE A 137 3.22 12.68 -3.98
C ILE A 137 3.10 12.07 -5.37
N LEU A 138 1.86 11.85 -5.81
CA LEU A 138 1.54 11.42 -7.17
C LEU A 138 1.90 12.53 -8.16
N GLN A 139 2.87 12.27 -9.03
CA GLN A 139 3.31 13.20 -10.07
C GLN A 139 2.40 13.12 -11.31
N GLU A 140 2.50 14.12 -12.18
CA GLU A 140 1.67 14.22 -13.39
C GLU A 140 1.93 13.05 -14.35
N GLU A 141 3.18 12.61 -14.50
CA GLU A 141 3.55 11.48 -15.35
C GLU A 141 2.97 10.15 -14.84
N GLU A 142 2.70 10.06 -13.54
CA GLU A 142 2.12 8.87 -12.92
C GLU A 142 0.59 8.85 -13.03
N LEU A 143 -0.03 9.93 -13.52
CA LEU A 143 -1.45 9.94 -13.85
C LEU A 143 -1.75 9.12 -15.11
N GLU A 144 -0.75 8.95 -16.00
CA GLU A 144 -0.85 8.11 -17.20
C GLU A 144 -1.21 6.65 -16.84
N ASP A 145 -0.77 6.16 -15.68
CA ASP A 145 -1.12 4.83 -15.16
C ASP A 145 -2.63 4.63 -14.94
N PHE A 146 -3.39 5.72 -14.79
CA PHE A 146 -4.85 5.71 -14.54
C PHE A 146 -5.68 6.07 -15.79
N GLU A 147 -5.04 6.24 -16.95
CA GLU A 147 -5.72 6.42 -18.23
C GLU A 147 -6.29 5.09 -18.77
N PRO A 148 -7.24 5.11 -19.72
CA PRO A 148 -7.93 3.90 -20.21
C PRO A 148 -7.00 2.79 -20.74
N ASP A 149 -5.81 3.15 -21.21
CA ASP A 149 -4.80 2.23 -21.71
C ASP A 149 -3.65 1.96 -20.72
N GLY A 150 -3.69 2.51 -19.51
CA GLY A 150 -2.73 2.27 -18.43
C GLY A 150 -2.98 0.97 -17.65
N LEU A 151 -2.90 1.02 -16.31
CA LEU A 151 -3.01 -0.15 -15.43
C LEU A 151 -4.41 -0.79 -15.41
N GLY A 152 -5.40 -0.20 -16.07
CA GLY A 152 -6.79 -0.68 -16.07
C GLY A 152 -7.54 -0.38 -14.77
N VAL A 153 -7.05 0.56 -13.97
CA VAL A 153 -7.73 1.12 -12.79
C VAL A 153 -7.89 2.62 -12.94
N GLN A 154 -8.97 3.17 -12.40
CA GLN A 154 -9.20 4.60 -12.36
C GLN A 154 -8.86 5.16 -10.98
N LEU A 155 -8.34 6.40 -10.93
CA LEU A 155 -8.10 7.08 -9.65
C LEU A 155 -9.39 7.17 -8.80
N GLY A 156 -10.55 7.25 -9.47
CA GLY A 156 -11.87 7.26 -8.86
C GLY A 156 -12.21 6.00 -8.06
N ASP A 157 -11.63 4.85 -8.40
CA ASP A 157 -11.93 3.56 -7.76
C ASP A 157 -11.48 3.55 -6.29
N TRP A 158 -10.51 4.39 -5.95
CA TRP A 158 -9.95 4.53 -4.60
C TRP A 158 -10.76 5.46 -3.69
N VAL A 159 -11.73 6.19 -4.25
CA VAL A 159 -12.48 7.23 -3.52
C VAL A 159 -13.22 6.65 -2.33
N TYR A 160 -13.90 5.51 -2.52
CA TYR A 160 -14.69 4.89 -1.46
C TYR A 160 -13.80 4.37 -0.32
N ALA A 161 -12.77 3.57 -0.65
CA ALA A 161 -11.80 3.07 0.34
C ALA A 161 -11.16 4.21 1.16
N ARG A 162 -10.72 5.27 0.48
CA ARG A 162 -10.15 6.47 1.12
C ARG A 162 -11.16 7.15 2.05
N GLN A 163 -12.38 7.41 1.57
CA GLN A 163 -13.42 8.08 2.37
C GLN A 163 -13.80 7.25 3.58
N LYS A 164 -13.97 5.93 3.43
CA LYS A 164 -14.24 5.00 4.52
C LYS A 164 -13.16 5.12 5.60
N LEU A 165 -11.88 5.04 5.24
CA LEU A 165 -10.78 5.11 6.21
C LEU A 165 -10.67 6.49 6.88
N LEU A 166 -10.98 7.57 6.17
CA LEU A 166 -10.99 8.93 6.73
C LEU A 166 -12.15 9.20 7.71
N THR A 167 -13.14 8.30 7.82
CA THR A 167 -14.16 8.42 8.87
C THR A 167 -13.61 8.10 10.27
N ASP A 168 -12.46 7.44 10.35
CA ASP A 168 -11.76 7.17 11.60
C ASP A 168 -10.84 8.33 11.96
N GLU A 169 -11.01 8.90 13.16
CA GLU A 169 -10.26 10.07 13.64
C GLU A 169 -8.74 9.85 13.75
N ARG A 170 -8.32 8.57 13.78
CA ARG A 170 -6.91 8.17 13.81
C ARG A 170 -6.27 8.19 12.42
N VAL A 171 -6.99 8.55 11.37
CA VAL A 171 -6.46 8.64 10.01
C VAL A 171 -6.54 10.08 9.53
N LYS A 172 -5.45 10.56 8.94
CA LYS A 172 -5.39 11.92 8.40
C LYS A 172 -5.30 11.87 6.87
N PRO A 173 -5.79 12.90 6.17
CA PRO A 173 -5.52 13.04 4.76
C PRO A 173 -4.03 13.33 4.53
N ALA A 174 -3.45 12.71 3.50
CA ALA A 174 -2.08 12.99 3.08
C ALA A 174 -1.93 14.44 2.59
N LYS A 175 -0.79 15.07 2.90
CA LYS A 175 -0.40 16.34 2.31
C LYS A 175 -0.16 16.16 0.81
N GLN A 176 -0.75 17.06 0.03
CA GLN A 176 -0.63 17.06 -1.44
C GLN A 176 0.44 18.03 -1.95
N ALA A 177 0.86 19.00 -1.13
CA ALA A 177 1.88 19.97 -1.48
C ALA A 177 3.26 19.52 -0.98
N LEU A 178 4.24 19.52 -1.89
CA LEU A 178 5.61 19.09 -1.58
C LEU A 178 6.26 19.95 -0.49
N VAL A 179 5.95 21.25 -0.45
CA VAL A 179 6.49 22.17 0.56
C VAL A 179 6.01 21.81 1.97
N ASP A 180 4.72 21.49 2.11
CA ASP A 180 4.13 21.13 3.40
C ASP A 180 4.69 19.78 3.88
N LEU A 181 4.78 18.83 2.96
CA LEU A 181 5.35 17.51 3.24
C LEU A 181 6.83 17.62 3.64
N LYS A 182 7.61 18.44 2.94
CA LYS A 182 9.02 18.67 3.28
C LYS A 182 9.17 19.20 4.71
N ALA A 183 8.38 20.22 5.08
CA ALA A 183 8.42 20.80 6.42
C ALA A 183 8.06 19.77 7.51
N GLU A 184 7.06 18.93 7.24
CA GLU A 184 6.70 17.83 8.13
C GLU A 184 7.82 16.79 8.28
N MET A 185 8.43 16.36 7.17
CA MET A 185 9.52 15.39 7.19
C MET A 185 10.78 15.92 7.88
N GLU A 186 11.05 17.22 7.81
CA GLU A 186 12.12 17.87 8.57
C GLU A 186 11.85 17.87 10.08
N GLY A 187 10.58 17.93 10.48
CA GLY A 187 10.12 17.86 11.88
C GLY A 187 10.06 16.46 12.49
N LEU A 188 10.10 15.40 11.67
CA LEU A 188 10.16 13.99 12.13
C LEU A 188 11.55 13.60 12.66
#